data_AF-W7KF56-F1
#
_entry.id   AF-W7KF56-F1
#
_cell.length_a   1.000
_cell.length_b   1.000
_cell.length_c   1.000
_cell.angle_alpha   90.00
_cell.angle_beta   90.00
_cell.angle_gamma   90.00
#
_symmetry.space_group_name_H-M   'P 1'
#
loop_
_entity.id
_entity.type
_entity.pdbx_description
1 polymer ?
#
loop_
_entity_poly.entity_id
_entity_poly.type
_entity_poly.pdbx_seq_one_letter_code
_entity_poly.pdbx_strand_id
1 'polypeptide(L)' 'MCAIGELLSSTDKEYTLNFFGLVKDGASIDEMKEFIYSFIKYYDTLKNELFNEKKNIFTERMKNRKRLYVQLKLI' A
#
# COMPACT_ATOMS: atom_id res chain seq x y z
N MET A 1 -3.93 -0.51 -15.26
CA MET A 1 -3.77 0.03 -13.90
C MET A 1 -4.01 -1.12 -12.93
N CYS A 2 -3.14 -1.38 -11.94
CA CYS A 2 -3.40 -2.44 -10.95
C CYS A 2 -4.44 -1.95 -9.93
N ALA A 3 -5.32 -2.81 -9.42
CA ALA A 3 -6.37 -2.46 -8.47
C ALA A 3 -5.85 -1.66 -7.25
N ILE A 4 -4.64 -1.96 -6.78
CA ILE A 4 -3.97 -1.24 -5.69
C ILE A 4 -3.64 0.20 -6.08
N GLY A 5 -3.22 0.45 -7.32
CA GLY A 5 -2.91 1.80 -7.80
C GLY A 5 -4.15 2.68 -7.96
N GLU A 6 -5.29 2.06 -8.28
CA GLU A 6 -6.57 2.77 -8.33
C GLU A 6 -7.09 3.11 -6.93
N LEU A 7 -7.01 2.17 -5.99
CA LEU A 7 -7.34 2.38 -4.59
C LEU A 7 -6.48 3.50 -3.96
N LEU A 8 -5.17 3.50 -4.23
CA LEU A 8 -4.25 4.55 -3.80
C LEU A 8 -4.69 5.93 -4.31
N SER A 9 -5.02 6.03 -5.60
CA SER A 9 -5.43 7.30 -6.19
C SER A 9 -6.74 7.83 -5.60
N SER A 10 -7.70 6.96 -5.28
CA SER A 10 -8.92 7.39 -4.56
C SER A 10 -8.61 7.87 -3.15
N THR A 11 -7.78 7.13 -2.41
CA THR A 11 -7.39 7.48 -1.04
C THR A 11 -6.66 8.82 -1.00
N ASP A 12 -5.72 9.07 -1.92
CA ASP A 12 -4.99 10.34 -2.00
C ASP A 12 -5.92 11.53 -2.22
N LYS A 13 -6.91 11.38 -3.11
CA LYS A 13 -7.91 12.43 -3.36
C LYS A 13 -8.74 12.71 -2.12
N GLU A 14 -9.19 11.66 -1.43
CA GLU A 14 -10.00 11.78 -0.22
C GLU A 14 -9.22 12.49 0.91
N TYR A 15 -8.00 12.03 1.20
CA TYR A 15 -7.17 12.67 2.23
C TYR A 15 -6.83 14.12 1.90
N THR A 16 -6.56 14.42 0.63
CA THR A 16 -6.32 15.80 0.18
C THR A 16 -7.55 16.67 0.42
N LEU A 17 -8.74 16.19 0.03
CA LEU A 17 -10.00 16.89 0.24
C LEU A 17 -10.25 17.15 1.73
N ASN A 18 -10.08 16.13 2.57
CA ASN A 18 -10.29 16.22 4.01
C ASN A 18 -9.33 17.21 4.67
N PHE A 19 -8.06 17.22 4.28
CA PHE A 19 -7.09 18.20 4.78
C PHE A 19 -7.49 19.64 4.43
N PHE A 20 -7.89 19.90 3.19
CA PHE A 20 -8.39 21.23 2.80
C PHE A 20 -9.69 21.60 3.53
N GLY A 21 -10.53 20.62 3.86
CA GLY A 21 -11.68 20.80 4.76
C GLY A 21 -11.25 21.36 6.12
N LEU A 22 -10.28 20.71 6.78
CA LEU A 22 -9.73 21.17 8.06
C LEU A 22 -9.19 22.61 7.98
N VAL A 23 -8.48 22.94 6.90
CA VAL A 23 -7.96 24.30 6.67
C VAL A 23 -9.08 25.31 6.53
N LYS A 24 -10.11 24.97 5.75
CA LYS A 24 -11.26 25.85 5.51
C LYS A 24 -12.09 26.08 6.78
N ASP A 25 -12.24 25.04 7.59
CA ASP A 25 -13.05 25.09 8.81
C ASP A 25 -12.30 25.75 9.99
N GLY A 26 -11.04 26.15 9.78
CA GLY A 26 -10.24 26.82 10.79
C GLY A 26 -9.79 25.89 11.92
N ALA A 27 -9.55 24.61 11.60
CA ALA A 27 -9.05 23.64 12.57
C ALA A 27 -7.74 24.14 13.21
N SER A 28 -7.51 23.70 14.44
CA SER A 28 -6.27 24.00 15.14
C SER A 28 -5.07 23.36 14.45
N ILE A 29 -3.89 23.93 14.69
CA ILE A 29 -2.63 23.36 14.19
C ILE A 29 -2.43 21.93 14.71
N ASP A 30 -2.87 21.63 15.94
CA ASP A 30 -2.74 20.30 16.52
C ASP A 30 -3.63 19.27 15.82
N GLU A 31 -4.88 19.61 15.49
CA GLU A 31 -5.77 18.76 14.69
C GLU A 31 -5.22 18.49 13.30
N MET A 32 -4.67 19.52 12.63
CA MET A 32 -4.02 19.36 11.32
C MET A 32 -2.79 18.45 11.40
N LYS A 33 -1.98 18.59 12.45
CA LYS A 33 -0.82 17.72 12.68
C LYS A 33 -1.24 16.29 12.93
N GLU A 34 -2.24 16.07 13.77
CA GLU A 34 -2.79 14.74 14.06
C GLU A 34 -3.31 14.07 12.79
N PHE A 35 -4.03 14.82 11.94
CA PHE A 35 -4.48 14.33 10.65
C PHE A 35 -3.32 13.90 9.74
N ILE A 36 -2.27 14.72 9.60
CA ILE A 36 -1.08 14.39 8.81
C ILE A 36 -0.38 13.13 9.36
N TYR A 37 -0.24 13.00 10.67
CA TYR A 37 0.34 11.79 11.27
C TYR A 37 -0.50 10.54 11.00
N SER A 38 -1.82 10.67 11.01
CA SER A 38 -2.71 9.55 10.67
C SER A 38 -2.50 9.08 9.21
N PHE A 39 -2.32 10.02 8.28
CA PHE A 39 -2.07 9.76 6.87
C PHE A 39 -0.73 9.07 6.65
N ILE A 40 0.34 9.56 7.30
CA ILE A 40 1.68 8.93 7.24
C ILE A 40 1.62 7.50 7.76
N LYS A 41 0.96 7.27 8.90
CA LYS A 41 0.82 5.94 9.50
C LYS A 41 0.07 4.96 8.58
N TYR A 42 -0.98 5.43 7.91
CA TYR A 42 -1.69 4.62 6.91
C TYR A 42 -0.76 4.14 5.80
N TYR A 43 0.06 5.05 5.25
CA TYR A 43 1.01 4.72 4.18
C TYR A 43 2.14 3.78 4.61
N ASP A 44 2.63 3.90 5.85
CA ASP A 44 3.61 2.97 6.41
C ASP A 44 3.06 1.54 6.51
N THR A 45 1.82 1.38 6.97
CA THR A 45 1.13 0.09 6.98
C THR A 45 1.00 -0.49 5.58
N LEU A 46 0.50 0.32 4.64
CA LEU A 46 0.26 -0.11 3.27
C LEU A 46 1.55 -0.55 2.56
N LYS A 47 2.66 0.17 2.79
CA LYS A 47 3.97 -0.18 2.25
C LYS A 47 4.42 -1.57 2.71
N ASN A 48 4.23 -1.88 3.99
CA ASN A 48 4.60 -3.17 4.57
C ASN A 48 3.73 -4.31 4.02
N GLU A 49 2.42 -4.09 3.90
CA GLU A 49 1.49 -5.05 3.32
C GLU A 49 1.84 -5.36 1.86
N LEU A 50 2.05 -4.32 1.04
CA LEU A 50 2.42 -4.47 -0.36
C LEU A 50 3.75 -5.21 -0.52
N PHE A 51 4.75 -4.88 0.30
CA PHE A 51 6.03 -5.57 0.28
C PHE A 51 5.86 -7.07 0.58
N ASN A 52 5.09 -7.41 1.61
CA ASN A 52 4.84 -8.79 2.00
C ASN A 52 4.05 -9.57 0.93
N GLU A 53 3.04 -8.96 0.33
CA GLU A 53 2.27 -9.56 -0.76
C GLU A 53 3.18 -9.88 -1.97
N LYS A 54 3.98 -8.91 -2.41
CA LYS A 54 4.93 -9.11 -3.53
C LYS A 54 5.99 -10.15 -3.20
N LYS A 55 6.52 -10.13 -1.97
CA LYS A 55 7.48 -11.13 -1.50
C LYS A 55 6.90 -12.54 -1.53
N ASN A 56 5.64 -12.72 -1.11
CA ASN A 56 4.96 -14.01 -1.13
C ASN A 56 4.75 -14.51 -2.56
N ILE A 57 4.23 -13.67 -3.46
CA ILE A 57 4.05 -14.02 -4.88
C ILE A 57 5.39 -14.44 -5.51
N PHE A 58 6.45 -13.68 -5.26
CA PHE A 58 7.78 -14.01 -5.79
C PHE A 58 8.30 -15.34 -5.25
N THR A 59 8.14 -15.58 -3.94
CA THR A 59 8.58 -16.82 -3.28
C THR A 59 7.85 -18.04 -3.85
N GLU A 60 6.53 -17.97 -4.01
CA GLU A 60 5.74 -19.06 -4.60
C GLU A 60 6.12 -19.32 -6.06
N ARG A 61 6.35 -18.27 -6.86
CA ARG A 61 6.86 -18.42 -8.23
C ARG A 61 8.23 -19.11 -8.26
N MET A 62 9.13 -18.80 -7.32
CA MET A 62 10.44 -19.46 -7.21
C MET A 62 10.32 -20.94 -6.84
N LYS A 63 9.45 -21.29 -5.89
CA LYS A 63 9.18 -22.69 -5.51
C LYS A 63 8.64 -23.48 -6.70
N ASN A 64 7.67 -22.93 -7.43
CA ASN A 64 7.09 -23.57 -8.61
C ASN A 64 8.12 -23.82 -9.71
N ARG A 65 9.03 -22.86 -9.97
CA ARG A 65 10.13 -23.06 -10.92
C ARG A 65 11.08 -24.19 -10.49
N LYS A 66 11.45 -24.26 -9.21
CA LYS A 66 12.29 -25.35 -8.69
C LYS A 66 11.62 -26.71 -8.86
N ARG A 67 10.31 -26.81 -8.56
CA ARG A 67 9.54 -28.04 -8.73
C ARG A 67 9.52 -28.48 -10.20
N LEU A 68 9.27 -27.56 -11.12
CA LEU A 68 9.28 -27.84 -12.56
C LEU A 68 10.66 -28.32 -13.03
N TYR A 69 11.74 -27.68 -12.58
CA TYR A 69 13.10 -28.08 -12.92
C TYR A 69 13.44 -29.49 -12.43
N VAL A 70 13.04 -29.84 -11.20
CA VAL A 70 13.23 -31.19 -10.66
C VAL A 70 12.42 -32.22 -11.46
N GLN A 71 11.17 -31.90 -11.81
CA GLN A 71 10.32 -32.77 -12.63
C GLN A 71 10.93 -33.02 -14.02
N LEU A 72 11.43 -31.98 -14.68
CA LEU A 72 12.07 -32.08 -16.00
C LEU A 72 13.40 -32.85 -15.99
N LYS A 73 14.06 -32.99 -14.84
CA LYS A 73 15.29 -33.78 -14.69
C LYS A 73 15.06 -35.27 -14.43
N LEU A 74 13.83 -35.66 -14.10
CA LEU A 74 13.45 -37.03 -13.75
C LEU A 74 12.82 -37.79 -14.93
N ILE A 75 12.77 -37.17 -16.11
CA ILE A 75 12.26 -37.72 -17.38
C ILE A 75 13.42 -37.71 -18.36
#